data_AF-A0A0S3R0S2-F1
#
_entry.id   AF-A0A0S3R0S2-F1
#
_cell.length_a   1.000
_cell.length_b   1.000
_cell.length_c   1.000
_cell.angle_alpha   90.00
_cell.angle_beta   90.00
_cell.angle_gamma   90.00
#
_symmetry.space_group_name_H-M   'P 1'
#
loop_
_entity.id
_entity.type
_entity.pdbx_description
1 polymer ?
#
loop_
_entity_poly.entity_id
_entity_poly.type
_entity_poly.pdbx_seq_one_letter_code
_entity_poly.pdbx_strand_id
1 'polypeptide(L)'
;MKNPQHKRTMRYCLLDMGFNFEEACTDIDKYGPRVEIGDLADFINASQLEDEIDSLQDLPKNKHVASVDIQIEVFFYLKISTTS
;
A
#
# COMPACT_ATOMS: atom_id res chain seq x y z
N MET A 1 -20.74 -16.24 -12.04
CA MET A 1 -21.18 -14.89 -11.61
C MET A 1 -20.37 -14.50 -10.37
N LYS A 2 -19.58 -13.42 -10.43
CA LYS A 2 -18.83 -12.90 -9.27
C LYS A 2 -19.85 -12.27 -8.30
N ASN A 3 -19.86 -12.68 -7.02
CA ASN A 3 -20.81 -12.17 -6.03
C ASN A 3 -20.53 -10.67 -5.75
N PRO A 4 -21.42 -9.73 -6.11
CA PRO A 4 -21.18 -8.30 -5.94
C PRO A 4 -21.00 -7.88 -4.47
N GLN A 5 -21.51 -8.67 -3.53
CA GLN A 5 -21.40 -8.39 -2.10
C GLN A 5 -19.97 -8.58 -1.58
N HIS A 6 -19.23 -9.56 -2.12
CA HIS A 6 -17.89 -9.87 -1.63
C HIS A 6 -16.90 -8.72 -1.88
N LYS A 7 -16.98 -8.11 -3.07
CA LYS A 7 -16.22 -6.89 -3.41
C LYS A 7 -16.50 -5.73 -2.44
N ARG A 8 -17.75 -5.57 -2.01
CA ARG A 8 -18.13 -4.51 -1.06
C ARG A 8 -17.51 -4.76 0.30
N THR A 9 -17.61 -5.98 0.82
CA THR A 9 -17.03 -6.35 2.11
C THR A 9 -15.53 -6.11 2.14
N MET A 10 -14.80 -6.55 1.11
CA MET A 10 -13.35 -6.35 1.03
C MET A 10 -12.97 -4.87 1.01
N ARG A 11 -13.74 -4.05 0.27
CA ARG A 11 -13.52 -2.60 0.24
C ARG A 11 -13.70 -1.97 1.62
N TYR A 12 -14.75 -2.37 2.35
CA TYR A 12 -14.97 -1.87 3.71
C TYR A 12 -13.82 -2.27 4.64
N CYS A 13 -13.31 -3.49 4.55
CA CYS A 13 -12.16 -3.92 5.34
C CYS A 13 -10.90 -3.10 5.05
N LEU A 14 -10.60 -2.80 3.78
CA LEU A 14 -9.45 -1.96 3.43
C LEU A 14 -9.61 -0.53 3.93
N LEU A 15 -10.81 0.05 3.83
CA LEU A 15 -11.10 1.37 4.39
C LEU A 15 -10.94 1.41 5.91
N ASP A 16 -11.37 0.36 6.61
CA ASP A 16 -11.21 0.22 8.08
C ASP A 16 -9.74 0.09 8.49
N MET A 17 -8.91 -0.53 7.63
CA MET A 17 -7.44 -0.57 7.77
C MET A 17 -6.74 0.77 7.47
N GLY A 18 -7.48 1.78 6.99
CA GLY A 18 -6.96 3.12 6.72
C GLY A 18 -6.51 3.38 5.28
N PHE A 19 -6.73 2.44 4.37
CA PHE A 19 -6.52 2.67 2.94
C PHE A 19 -7.59 3.59 2.37
N ASN A 20 -7.25 4.33 1.31
CA ASN A 20 -8.24 5.21 0.69
C ASN A 20 -9.17 4.44 -0.26
N PHE A 21 -10.29 5.07 -0.62
CA PHE A 21 -11.32 4.43 -1.44
C PHE A 21 -10.84 4.10 -2.86
N GLU A 22 -9.98 4.93 -3.42
CA GLU A 22 -9.49 4.78 -4.79
C GLU A 22 -8.53 3.60 -4.90
N GLU A 23 -7.57 3.48 -3.99
CA GLU A 23 -6.64 2.35 -3.88
C GLU A 23 -7.40 1.03 -3.68
N ALA A 24 -8.32 1.02 -2.71
CA ALA A 24 -9.12 -0.16 -2.42
C ALA A 24 -9.99 -0.58 -3.62
N CYS A 25 -10.54 0.36 -4.38
CA CYS A 25 -11.28 0.03 -5.61
C CYS A 25 -10.36 -0.51 -6.71
N THR A 26 -9.25 0.19 -6.94
CA THR A 26 -8.30 -0.12 -8.01
C THR A 26 -7.74 -1.53 -7.84
N ASP A 27 -7.29 -1.88 -6.64
CA ASP A 27 -6.69 -3.19 -6.40
C ASP A 27 -7.72 -4.32 -6.36
N ILE A 28 -8.92 -4.09 -5.81
CA ILE A 28 -10.00 -5.08 -5.87
C ILE A 28 -10.42 -5.35 -7.33
N ASP A 29 -10.38 -4.34 -8.20
CA ASP A 29 -10.71 -4.52 -9.62
C ASP A 29 -9.58 -5.14 -10.43
N LYS A 30 -8.31 -4.85 -10.08
CA LYS A 30 -7.10 -5.39 -10.69
C LYS A 30 -6.86 -6.85 -10.34
N TYR A 31 -6.81 -7.17 -9.05
CA TYR A 31 -6.46 -8.51 -8.55
C TYR A 31 -7.69 -9.40 -8.32
N GLY A 32 -8.86 -8.77 -8.15
CA GLY A 32 -10.12 -9.45 -8.01
C GLY A 32 -10.44 -9.84 -6.57
N PRO A 33 -11.72 -10.12 -6.28
CA PRO A 33 -12.18 -10.36 -4.92
C PRO A 33 -11.87 -11.76 -4.39
N ARG A 34 -10.99 -12.53 -5.02
CA ARG A 34 -10.60 -13.87 -4.53
C ARG A 34 -9.28 -13.84 -3.76
N VAL A 35 -8.57 -12.72 -3.87
CA VAL A 35 -7.31 -12.47 -3.18
C VAL A 35 -7.60 -12.21 -1.71
N GLU A 36 -6.70 -12.65 -0.84
CA GLU A 36 -6.86 -12.43 0.59
C GLU A 36 -6.74 -10.93 0.89
N ILE A 37 -7.44 -10.48 1.94
CA ILE A 37 -7.44 -9.05 2.32
C ILE A 37 -6.03 -8.56 2.67
N GLY A 38 -5.19 -9.44 3.24
CA GLY A 38 -3.79 -9.15 3.56
C GLY A 38 -2.95 -8.94 2.31
N ASP A 39 -3.03 -9.85 1.34
CA ASP A 39 -2.32 -9.72 0.06
C ASP A 39 -2.72 -8.41 -0.66
N LEU A 40 -4.01 -8.05 -0.63
CA LEU A 40 -4.50 -6.78 -1.16
C LEU A 40 -3.90 -5.56 -0.45
N ALA A 41 -3.79 -5.60 0.88
CA ALA A 41 -3.16 -4.53 1.64
C ALA A 41 -1.66 -4.42 1.30
N ASP A 42 -0.98 -5.56 1.12
CA ASP A 42 0.44 -5.58 0.73
C ASP A 42 0.65 -5.00 -0.67
N PHE A 43 -0.25 -5.26 -1.63
CA PHE A 43 -0.19 -4.64 -2.95
C PHE A 43 -0.36 -3.13 -2.89
N ILE A 44 -1.33 -2.63 -2.11
CA ILE A 44 -1.55 -1.18 -1.95
C ILE A 44 -0.31 -0.53 -1.33
N ASN A 45 0.23 -1.12 -0.26
CA ASN A 45 1.44 -0.62 0.39
C ASN A 45 2.64 -0.60 -0.55
N ALA A 46 2.82 -1.66 -1.35
CA ALA A 46 3.89 -1.74 -2.34
C ALA A 46 3.77 -0.65 -3.41
N SER A 47 2.55 -0.38 -3.91
CA SER A 47 2.30 0.70 -4.87
C SER A 47 2.52 2.09 -4.29
N GLN A 48 2.06 2.36 -3.06
CA GLN A 48 2.32 3.63 -2.38
C GLN A 48 3.83 3.87 -2.18
N LEU A 49 4.57 2.81 -1.87
CA LEU A 49 6.01 2.88 -1.70
C LEU A 49 6.74 3.17 -3.01
N GLU A 50 6.32 2.55 -4.12
CA GLU A 50 6.87 2.83 -5.46
C GLU A 50 6.72 4.32 -5.80
N ASP A 51 5.53 4.89 -5.58
CA ASP A 51 5.26 6.32 -5.80
C ASP A 51 6.10 7.23 -4.90
N GLU A 52 6.30 6.86 -3.62
CA GLU A 52 7.12 7.62 -2.68
C GLU A 52 8.62 7.58 -3.05
N ILE A 53 9.12 6.42 -3.47
CA ILE A 53 10.50 6.26 -3.94
C ILE A 53 10.75 7.11 -5.18
N ASP A 54 9.85 7.07 -6.16
CA ASP A 54 9.97 7.87 -7.38
C ASP A 54 9.97 9.37 -7.05
N SER A 55 9.14 9.81 -6.11
CA SER A 55 9.14 11.20 -5.63
C SER A 55 10.46 11.62 -4.96
N LEU A 56 11.10 10.72 -4.21
CA LEU A 56 12.39 10.98 -3.58
C LEU A 56 13.56 11.09 -4.57
N GLN A 57 13.45 10.45 -5.75
CA GLN A 57 14.50 10.53 -6.77
C GLN A 57 14.59 11.90 -7.46
N ASP A 58 13.52 12.71 -7.40
CA ASP A 58 13.48 14.08 -7.92
C ASP A 58 14.09 15.14 -6.96
N LEU A 59 14.49 14.73 -5.74
CA LEU A 59 15.14 15.63 -4.79
C LEU A 59 16.63 15.86 -5.19
N PRO A 60 17.19 17.09 -5.04
CA PRO A 60 18.58 17.33 -5.40
C PRO A 60 19.52 16.42 -4.61
N LYS A 61 20.27 15.56 -5.32
CA LYS A 61 21.22 14.58 -4.77
C LYS A 61 22.39 15.29 -4.06
N ASN A 62 22.18 15.78 -2.84
CA ASN A 62 23.27 16.17 -1.96
C ASN A 62 23.85 14.91 -1.30
N LYS A 63 24.90 14.40 -1.95
CA LYS A 63 25.91 13.45 -1.50
C LYS A 63 26.06 13.33 0.03
N HIS A 64 25.37 12.36 0.61
CA HIS A 64 25.96 11.43 1.57
C HIS A 64 25.38 10.04 1.32
N VAL A 65 26.26 9.11 0.95
CA VAL A 65 25.98 7.75 0.51
C VAL A 65 25.53 6.93 1.74
N ALA A 66 24.54 6.04 1.52
CA ALA A 66 23.90 5.12 2.47
C ALA A 66 22.79 5.67 3.37
N SER A 67 21.63 6.05 2.81
CA SER A 67 20.41 6.27 3.64
C SER A 67 19.10 6.27 2.84
N VAL A 68 18.94 5.40 1.84
CA VAL A 68 17.63 5.18 1.17
C VAL A 68 17.08 3.82 1.55
N ASP A 69 17.87 2.75 1.42
CA ASP A 69 17.45 1.39 1.84
C ASP A 69 17.06 1.31 3.33
N ILE A 70 17.83 1.94 4.22
CA ILE A 70 17.54 1.94 5.66
C ILE A 70 16.29 2.77 5.96
N GLN A 71 16.03 3.85 5.21
CA GLN A 71 14.85 4.69 5.48
C GLN A 71 13.55 4.00 5.03
N ILE A 72 13.58 3.27 3.93
CA ILE A 72 12.45 2.48 3.46
C ILE A 72 12.13 1.36 4.46
N GLU A 73 13.15 0.61 4.91
CA GLU A 73 12.96 -0.47 5.88
C GLU A 73 12.44 0.05 7.23
N VAL A 74 13.02 1.15 7.74
CA VAL A 74 12.57 1.78 9.00
C VAL A 74 11.16 2.38 8.86
N PHE A 75 10.80 2.95 7.71
CA PHE A 75 9.45 3.46 7.47
C PHE A 75 8.42 2.33 7.45
N PHE A 76 8.74 1.20 6.81
CA PHE A 76 7.87 0.01 6.83
C PHE A 76 7.64 -0.49 8.25
N TYR A 77 8.71 -0.69 9.03
CA TYR A 77 8.62 -1.11 10.44
C TYR A 77 7.85 -0.12 11.30
N LEU A 78 8.05 1.19 11.11
CA LEU A 78 7.34 2.20 11.89
C LEU A 78 5.85 2.21 11.54
N LYS A 79 5.51 2.17 10.24
CA LYS A 79 4.13 2.21 9.76
C LYS A 79 3.33 1.01 10.28
N ILE A 80 3.88 -0.21 10.21
CA ILE A 80 3.22 -1.42 10.73
C ILE A 80 3.15 -1.45 12.27
N SER A 81 4.08 -0.78 12.98
CA SER A 81 4.10 -0.76 14.45
C SER A 81 3.15 0.29 15.05
N THR A 82 2.76 1.31 14.28
CA THR A 82 1.85 2.38 14.74
C THR A 82 0.36 2.06 14.61
N THR A 83 0.00 0.94 13.98
CA THR A 83 -1.37 0.43 13.82
C THR A 83 -1.75 -0.60 14.89
N SER A 84 -1.47 -0.31 16.17
CA SER A 84 -1.96 -1.09 17.33
C SER A 84 -2.95 -0.31 18.18
#